data_AF-A0A817Z345-F1
#
_entry.id   AF-A0A817Z345-F1
#
_cell.length_a   1.000
_cell.length_b   1.000
_cell.length_c   1.000
_cell.angle_alpha   90.00
_cell.angle_beta   90.00
_cell.angle_gamma   90.00
#
_symmetry.space_group_name_H-M   'P 1'
#
loop_
_entity.id
_entity.type
_entity.pdbx_description
1 polymer ?
#
loop_
_entity_poly.entity_id
_entity_poly.type
_entity_poly.pdbx_seq_one_letter_code
_entity_poly.pdbx_strand_id
1 'polypeptide(L)'
;ETAMASFDTVIIPSRDTQYIIERLEEHEHLTHAEALNCVVELAHYYTAIKHGKNGSPSKMVDKAWHAHILNTQMYMEFTKAELGRFVHHVPYWSGHQSDGTEDDIYEYLITQLGAEHVNAAIWDRDEAGCLNAASDDSTRGSGRCQNKCKACNSCNSIG
;
A
#
# COMPACT_ATOMS: atom_id res chain seq x y z
N GLU A 1 32.85 17.82 1.78
CA GLU A 1 32.52 16.66 0.94
C GLU A 1 31.82 15.65 1.85
N THR A 2 30.51 15.78 1.98
CA THR A 2 29.72 14.94 2.87
C THR A 2 29.33 13.72 2.07
N ALA A 3 29.94 12.57 2.36
CA ALA A 3 29.43 11.30 1.85
C ALA A 3 27.97 11.19 2.28
N MET A 4 27.03 11.22 1.33
CA MET A 4 25.65 10.84 1.60
C MET A 4 25.71 9.40 2.08
N ALA A 5 25.51 9.17 3.37
CA ALA A 5 25.35 7.84 3.89
C ALA A 5 24.23 7.17 3.09
N SER A 6 24.52 6.01 2.51
CA SER A 6 23.52 5.18 1.83
C SER A 6 22.36 4.97 2.80
N PHE A 7 21.17 5.46 2.46
CA PHE A 7 19.99 5.28 3.29
C PHE A 7 19.65 3.79 3.33
N ASP A 8 19.52 3.22 4.53
CA ASP A 8 19.32 1.79 4.72
C ASP A 8 17.86 1.42 4.44
N THR A 9 17.59 1.06 3.18
CA THR A 9 16.27 0.65 2.69
C THR A 9 16.03 -0.84 2.89
N VAL A 10 14.79 -1.19 3.20
CA VAL A 10 14.34 -2.59 3.28
C VAL A 10 14.22 -3.19 1.88
N ILE A 11 14.69 -4.43 1.73
CA ILE A 11 14.52 -5.23 0.51
C ILE A 11 13.63 -6.41 0.84
N ILE A 12 12.49 -6.54 0.13
CA ILE A 12 11.62 -7.70 0.26
C ILE A 12 12.22 -8.85 -0.57
N PRO A 13 12.45 -10.05 0.00
CA PRO A 13 13.01 -11.18 -0.74
C PRO A 13 12.21 -11.52 -2.00
N SER A 14 12.87 -12.02 -3.04
CA SER A 14 12.20 -12.31 -4.32
C SER A 14 11.06 -13.33 -4.20
N ARG A 15 11.20 -14.31 -3.31
CA ARG A 15 10.16 -15.31 -3.01
C ARG A 15 8.90 -14.63 -2.45
N ASP A 16 9.09 -13.67 -1.56
CA ASP A 16 8.02 -12.93 -0.89
C ASP A 16 7.36 -11.97 -1.88
N THR A 17 8.17 -11.27 -2.67
CA THR A 17 7.71 -10.41 -3.76
C THR A 17 6.84 -11.16 -4.76
N GLN A 18 7.27 -12.36 -5.19
CA GLN A 18 6.48 -13.20 -6.09
C GLN A 18 5.12 -13.55 -5.49
N TYR A 19 5.09 -14.00 -4.23
CA TYR A 19 3.85 -14.34 -3.54
C TYR A 19 2.90 -13.14 -3.40
N ILE A 20 3.43 -11.97 -3.05
CA ILE A 20 2.63 -10.75 -2.91
C ILE A 20 2.03 -10.34 -4.27
N ILE A 21 2.85 -10.35 -5.33
CA ILE A 21 2.40 -10.00 -6.69
C ILE A 21 1.28 -10.95 -7.15
N GLU A 22 1.48 -12.26 -7.04
CA GLU A 22 0.47 -13.25 -7.45
C GLU A 22 -0.85 -13.06 -6.69
N ARG A 23 -0.80 -12.75 -5.38
CA ARG A 23 -2.01 -12.44 -4.60
C ARG A 23 -2.70 -11.15 -5.04
N LEU A 24 -1.92 -10.10 -5.32
CA LEU A 24 -2.48 -8.82 -5.76
C LEU A 24 -3.13 -8.93 -7.15
N GLU A 25 -2.52 -9.70 -8.05
CA GLU A 25 -3.11 -10.00 -9.36
C GLU A 25 -4.40 -10.82 -9.22
N GLU A 26 -4.42 -11.84 -8.35
CA GLU A 26 -5.58 -12.74 -8.19
C GLU A 26 -6.76 -12.10 -7.44
N HIS A 27 -6.49 -11.40 -6.34
CA HIS A 27 -7.53 -10.96 -5.39
C HIS A 27 -7.85 -9.48 -5.44
N GLU A 28 -6.91 -8.65 -5.90
CA GLU A 28 -7.12 -7.22 -6.10
C GLU A 28 -7.27 -6.87 -7.59
N HIS A 29 -7.13 -7.88 -8.47
CA HIS A 29 -7.22 -7.77 -9.92
C HIS A 29 -6.22 -6.78 -10.52
N LEU A 30 -5.07 -6.56 -9.88
CA LEU A 30 -4.05 -5.64 -10.39
C LEU A 30 -3.37 -6.23 -11.63
N THR A 31 -2.92 -5.38 -12.54
CA THR A 31 -1.94 -5.80 -13.55
C THR A 31 -0.59 -6.05 -12.89
N HIS A 32 0.30 -6.77 -13.58
CA HIS A 32 1.64 -7.03 -13.06
C HIS A 32 2.42 -5.77 -12.69
N ALA A 33 2.36 -4.73 -13.53
CA ALA A 33 3.07 -3.46 -13.29
C ALA A 33 2.51 -2.73 -12.06
N GLU A 34 1.20 -2.82 -11.86
CA GLU A 34 0.47 -2.24 -10.74
C GLU A 34 0.81 -2.94 -9.42
N ALA A 35 0.83 -4.27 -9.43
CA ALA A 35 1.27 -5.08 -8.29
C ALA A 35 2.74 -4.81 -7.95
N LEU A 36 3.61 -4.67 -8.96
CA LEU A 36 5.02 -4.35 -8.76
C LEU A 36 5.19 -2.97 -8.09
N ASN A 37 4.46 -1.95 -8.53
CA ASN A 37 4.46 -0.63 -7.89
C ASN A 37 4.02 -0.71 -6.42
N CYS A 38 2.99 -1.51 -6.11
CA CYS A 38 2.54 -1.71 -4.73
C CYS A 38 3.62 -2.39 -3.86
N VAL A 39 4.36 -3.36 -4.41
CA VAL A 39 5.47 -4.02 -3.68
C VAL A 39 6.63 -3.05 -3.42
N VAL A 40 6.97 -2.20 -4.39
CA VAL A 40 8.00 -1.16 -4.20
C VAL A 40 7.61 -0.23 -3.05
N GLU A 41 6.38 0.29 -3.06
CA GLU A 41 5.92 1.18 -2.00
C GLU A 41 5.72 0.47 -0.65
N LEU A 42 5.40 -0.83 -0.66
CA LEU A 42 5.43 -1.65 0.55
C LEU A 42 6.86 -1.73 1.14
N ALA A 43 7.88 -1.86 0.30
CA ALA A 43 9.27 -1.85 0.76
C ALA A 43 9.66 -0.47 1.35
N HIS A 44 9.20 0.62 0.76
CA HIS A 44 9.35 1.96 1.35
C HIS A 44 8.64 2.06 2.69
N TYR A 45 7.41 1.57 2.81
CA TYR A 45 6.68 1.55 4.07
C TYR A 45 7.41 0.76 5.16
N TYR A 46 7.93 -0.43 4.84
CA TYR A 46 8.77 -1.19 5.77
C TYR A 46 10.06 -0.46 6.13
N THR A 47 10.62 0.30 5.21
CA THR A 47 11.77 1.18 5.49
C THR A 47 11.41 2.24 6.52
N ALA A 48 10.25 2.90 6.39
CA ALA A 48 9.78 3.84 7.42
C ALA A 48 9.64 3.18 8.80
N ILE A 49 9.08 1.95 8.85
CA ILE A 49 8.95 1.17 10.08
C ILE A 49 10.33 0.80 10.67
N LYS A 50 11.29 0.39 9.83
CA LYS A 50 12.68 0.07 10.23
C LYS A 50 13.34 1.26 10.92
N HIS A 51 13.05 2.48 10.45
CA HIS A 51 13.54 3.73 11.03
C HIS A 51 12.64 4.32 12.11
N GLY A 52 11.74 3.53 12.69
CA GLY A 52 10.96 3.89 13.87
C GLY A 52 9.77 4.80 13.59
N LYS A 53 9.33 4.92 12.34
CA LYS A 53 8.08 5.60 12.02
C LYS A 53 6.90 4.66 12.24
N ASN A 54 5.89 5.20 12.91
CA ASN A 54 4.60 4.55 13.12
C ASN A 54 3.54 5.43 12.45
N GLY A 55 2.73 4.83 11.60
CA GLY A 55 1.67 5.51 10.87
C GLY A 55 0.97 4.54 9.93
N SER A 56 -0.29 4.84 9.62
CA SER A 56 -1.05 4.04 8.67
C SER A 56 -0.45 4.17 7.26
N PRO A 57 -0.35 3.09 6.49
CA PRO A 57 0.02 3.19 5.08
C PRO A 57 -1.16 3.73 4.24
N SER A 58 -0.90 4.00 2.96
CA SER A 58 -1.98 4.22 1.99
C SER A 58 -2.83 2.96 1.78
N LYS A 59 -4.02 3.12 1.19
CA LYS A 59 -4.92 1.98 0.89
C LYS A 59 -4.24 0.90 0.05
N MET A 60 -3.46 1.29 -0.96
CA MET A 60 -2.80 0.34 -1.86
C MET A 60 -1.61 -0.35 -1.19
N VAL A 61 -0.85 0.38 -0.37
CA VAL A 61 0.23 -0.21 0.43
C VAL A 61 -0.33 -1.15 1.50
N ASP A 62 -1.48 -0.82 2.12
CA ASP A 62 -2.16 -1.69 3.08
C ASP A 62 -2.59 -3.02 2.43
N LYS A 63 -3.12 -3.00 1.21
CA LYS A 63 -3.44 -4.22 0.45
C LYS A 63 -2.22 -5.10 0.20
N ALA A 64 -1.08 -4.51 -0.17
CA ALA A 64 0.17 -5.24 -0.34
C ALA A 64 0.67 -5.83 0.99
N TRP A 65 0.53 -5.07 2.09
CA TRP A 65 0.85 -5.57 3.43
C TRP A 65 -0.07 -6.72 3.84
N HIS A 66 -1.38 -6.62 3.59
CA HIS A 66 -2.34 -7.72 3.79
C HIS A 66 -1.95 -8.96 3.00
N ALA A 67 -1.55 -8.80 1.73
CA ALA A 67 -1.09 -9.93 0.93
C ALA A 67 0.13 -10.59 1.57
N HIS A 68 1.11 -9.81 2.05
CA HIS A 68 2.32 -10.35 2.67
C HIS A 68 2.03 -11.10 3.99
N ILE A 69 1.23 -10.52 4.91
CA ILE A 69 0.99 -11.09 6.25
C ILE A 69 0.23 -12.43 6.21
N LEU A 70 -0.52 -12.71 5.15
CA LEU A 70 -1.32 -13.93 5.04
C LEU A 70 -0.48 -15.20 4.96
N ASN A 71 0.73 -15.14 4.43
CA ASN A 71 1.72 -16.19 4.64
C ASN A 71 2.49 -15.91 5.93
N THR A 72 1.89 -16.29 7.06
CA THR A 72 2.38 -15.91 8.39
C THR A 72 3.79 -16.41 8.69
N GLN A 73 4.21 -17.53 8.09
CA GLN A 73 5.58 -18.05 8.24
C GLN A 73 6.58 -17.16 7.50
N MET A 74 6.36 -16.93 6.21
CA MET A 74 7.18 -16.06 5.37
C MET A 74 7.29 -14.65 5.96
N TYR A 75 6.14 -14.07 6.34
CA TYR A 75 6.09 -12.74 6.93
C TYR A 75 6.86 -12.65 8.26
N MET A 76 6.78 -13.68 9.10
CA MET A 76 7.53 -13.71 10.36
C MET A 76 9.04 -13.83 10.12
N GLU A 77 9.47 -14.62 9.15
CA GLU A 77 10.87 -14.76 8.76
C GLU A 77 11.40 -13.41 8.23
N PHE A 78 10.67 -12.77 7.32
CA PHE A 78 10.98 -11.45 6.78
C PHE A 78 11.08 -10.38 7.86
N THR A 79 10.04 -10.19 8.68
CA THR A 79 10.00 -9.10 9.68
C THR A 79 11.10 -9.25 10.74
N LYS A 80 11.44 -10.49 11.14
CA LYS A 80 12.57 -10.74 12.05
C LYS A 80 13.92 -10.39 11.40
N ALA A 81 14.09 -10.71 10.11
CA ALA A 81 15.34 -10.46 9.40
C ALA A 81 15.56 -8.97 9.11
N GLU A 82 14.55 -8.31 8.54
CA GLU A 82 14.69 -6.94 8.03
C GLU A 82 14.36 -5.85 9.05
N LEU A 83 13.43 -6.14 9.98
CA LEU A 83 12.89 -5.15 10.92
C LEU A 83 13.28 -5.45 12.37
N GLY A 84 13.94 -6.59 12.64
CA GLY A 84 14.36 -7.02 13.97
C GLY A 84 13.23 -7.39 14.93
N ARG A 85 11.96 -7.31 14.49
CA ARG A 85 10.77 -7.61 15.29
C ARG A 85 9.59 -7.98 14.38
N PHE A 86 8.65 -8.73 14.92
CA PHE A 86 7.36 -8.91 14.25
C PHE A 86 6.60 -7.58 14.21
N VAL A 87 6.03 -7.24 13.05
CA VAL A 87 5.19 -6.04 12.89
C VAL A 87 3.74 -6.49 12.84
N HIS A 88 2.94 -6.02 13.78
CA HIS A 88 1.52 -6.37 13.85
C HIS A 88 0.72 -5.45 12.93
N HIS A 89 -0.15 -6.05 12.12
CA HIS A 89 -1.21 -5.32 11.43
C HIS A 89 -2.41 -5.18 12.37
N VAL A 90 -2.91 -3.96 12.53
CA VAL A 90 -4.14 -3.67 13.28
C VAL A 90 -5.10 -3.00 12.31
N PRO A 91 -6.13 -3.72 11.82
CA PRO A 91 -7.13 -3.14 10.94
C PRO A 91 -7.83 -1.96 11.61
N TYR A 92 -8.21 -0.97 10.80
CA TYR A 92 -9.00 0.14 11.28
C TYR A 92 -10.34 -0.35 11.82
N TRP A 93 -10.71 0.13 13.01
CA TRP A 93 -12.04 0.00 13.57
C TRP A 93 -12.37 1.25 14.38
N SER A 94 -13.64 1.48 14.67
CA SER A 94 -14.16 2.74 15.22
C SER A 94 -13.57 3.18 16.58
N GLY A 95 -12.89 2.30 17.30
CA GLY A 95 -12.17 2.62 18.55
C GLY A 95 -10.65 2.63 18.43
N HIS A 96 -10.09 2.43 17.23
CA HIS A 96 -8.64 2.45 17.02
C HIS A 96 -8.15 3.86 16.71
N GLN A 97 -7.15 4.31 17.47
CA GLN A 97 -6.35 5.48 17.12
C GLN A 97 -5.02 4.97 16.56
N SER A 98 -4.62 5.45 15.38
CA SER A 98 -3.29 5.17 14.84
C SER A 98 -2.25 6.08 15.49
N ASP A 99 -1.03 5.57 15.65
CA ASP A 99 0.10 6.32 16.22
C ASP A 99 0.68 7.38 15.25
N GLY A 100 0.12 7.48 14.05
CA GLY A 100 0.49 8.40 12.99
C GLY A 100 -0.41 8.23 11.77
N THR A 101 -0.29 9.14 10.81
CA THR A 101 -1.07 9.17 9.58
C THR A 101 -0.27 8.69 8.37
N GLU A 102 -0.98 8.41 7.29
CA GLU A 102 -0.41 8.20 5.96
C GLU A 102 0.44 9.38 5.49
N ASP A 103 -0.03 10.60 5.74
CA ASP A 103 0.68 11.83 5.37
C ASP A 103 2.03 11.92 6.09
N ASP A 104 2.08 11.57 7.38
CA ASP A 104 3.34 11.54 8.16
C ASP A 104 4.37 10.56 7.58
N ILE A 105 3.91 9.40 7.09
CA ILE A 105 4.74 8.39 6.47
C ILE A 105 5.22 8.86 5.11
N TYR A 106 4.31 9.37 4.27
CA TYR A 106 4.63 9.85 2.94
C TYR A 106 5.64 11.00 2.98
N GLU A 107 5.42 11.99 3.85
CA GLU A 107 6.33 13.12 4.06
C GLU A 107 7.73 12.65 4.51
N TYR A 108 7.77 11.64 5.39
CA TYR A 108 9.04 11.03 5.80
C TYR A 108 9.76 10.38 4.61
N LEU A 109 9.04 9.58 3.81
CA LEU A 109 9.61 8.86 2.68
C LEU A 109 10.18 9.81 1.62
N ILE A 110 9.42 10.84 1.20
CA ILE A 110 9.93 11.82 0.23
C ILE A 110 11.14 12.59 0.77
N THR A 111 11.22 12.82 2.09
CA THR A 111 12.35 13.51 2.72
C THR A 111 13.61 12.64 2.72
N GLN A 112 13.47 11.33 2.93
CA GLN A 112 14.62 10.42 3.01
C GLN A 112 15.05 9.87 1.65
N LEU A 113 14.10 9.57 0.78
CA LEU A 113 14.33 8.89 -0.50
C LEU A 113 14.35 9.85 -1.69
N GLY A 114 13.70 11.01 -1.59
CA GLY A 114 13.41 11.88 -2.73
C GLY A 114 12.04 11.60 -3.34
N ALA A 115 11.33 12.64 -3.77
CA ALA A 115 9.97 12.52 -4.31
C ALA A 115 9.91 11.72 -5.62
N GLU A 116 10.98 11.72 -6.40
CA GLU A 116 11.14 10.93 -7.63
C GLU A 116 11.22 9.42 -7.38
N HIS A 117 11.49 9.02 -6.14
CA HIS A 117 11.61 7.63 -5.72
C HIS A 117 10.36 7.11 -5.01
N VAL A 118 9.37 7.97 -4.73
CA VAL A 118 8.12 7.58 -4.06
C VAL A 118 6.95 7.79 -5.02
N ASN A 119 6.22 6.74 -5.34
CA ASN A 119 5.11 6.81 -6.28
C ASN A 119 3.89 7.50 -5.64
N ALA A 120 3.76 8.80 -5.86
CA ALA A 120 2.66 9.61 -5.34
C ALA A 120 1.27 9.03 -5.67
N ALA A 121 1.08 8.39 -6.82
CA ALA A 121 -0.22 7.80 -7.19
C ALA A 121 -0.62 6.61 -6.31
N ILE A 122 0.34 5.91 -5.71
CA ILE A 122 0.09 4.83 -4.75
C ILE A 122 -0.22 5.39 -3.35
N TRP A 123 0.23 6.61 -3.05
CA TRP A 123 0.05 7.31 -1.77
C TRP A 123 -1.05 8.40 -1.79
N ASP A 124 -1.72 8.62 -2.93
CA ASP A 124 -2.78 9.63 -3.05
C ASP A 124 -4.14 9.10 -2.56
N ARG A 125 -4.88 9.98 -1.87
CA ARG A 125 -6.19 9.73 -1.26
C ARG A 125 -7.35 9.97 -2.23
N ASP A 126 -7.17 10.82 -3.22
CA ASP A 126 -8.25 11.30 -4.08
C ASP A 126 -8.41 10.40 -5.32
N GLU A 127 -9.12 9.29 -5.15
CA GLU A 127 -9.74 8.45 -6.19
C GLU A 127 -8.85 7.79 -7.27
N ALA A 128 -7.52 7.76 -7.12
CA ALA A 128 -6.65 7.21 -8.17
C ALA A 128 -5.36 6.52 -7.72
N GLY A 129 -5.42 5.68 -6.69
CA GLY A 129 -4.78 4.37 -6.84
C GLY A 129 -5.54 3.59 -7.92
N CYS A 130 -5.46 4.04 -9.18
CA CYS A 130 -6.33 3.66 -10.31
C CYS A 130 -6.06 2.24 -10.78
N LEU A 131 -6.28 1.25 -9.93
CA LEU A 131 -6.12 -0.15 -10.24
C LEU A 131 -7.44 -0.82 -9.82
N ASN A 132 -8.30 -0.98 -10.83
CA ASN A 132 -9.61 -1.64 -10.83
C ASN A 132 -10.61 -1.26 -9.73
N ALA A 133 -11.30 -0.14 -9.97
CA ALA A 133 -12.68 0.07 -9.53
C ALA A 133 -13.65 -0.87 -10.27
N ALA A 134 -13.58 -2.18 -9.99
CA ALA A 134 -14.59 -3.14 -10.40
C ALA A 134 -14.45 -4.45 -9.60
N SER A 135 -14.95 -4.50 -8.35
CA SER A 135 -15.50 -5.73 -7.73
C SER A 135 -15.75 -5.70 -6.22
N ASP A 136 -15.63 -4.59 -5.50
CA ASP A 136 -16.10 -4.59 -4.09
C ASP A 136 -17.60 -4.25 -3.99
N ASP A 137 -18.42 -5.28 -4.25
CA ASP A 137 -19.83 -5.36 -3.89
C ASP A 137 -19.95 -5.57 -2.37
N SER A 138 -19.66 -4.53 -1.60
CA SER A 138 -19.99 -4.48 -0.17
C SER A 138 -20.73 -3.20 0.26
N THR A 139 -21.18 -2.36 -0.68
CA THR A 139 -22.09 -1.24 -0.38
C THR A 139 -23.57 -1.66 -0.49
N ARG A 140 -23.99 -2.59 0.38
CA ARG A 140 -25.41 -2.63 0.77
C ARG A 140 -25.71 -1.43 1.66
N GLY A 141 -26.14 -0.32 1.07
CA GLY A 141 -26.82 0.72 1.85
C GLY A 141 -26.77 2.13 1.29
N SER A 142 -27.90 2.54 0.72
CA SER A 142 -28.34 3.91 0.46
C SER A 142 -27.70 4.63 -0.74
N GLY A 143 -28.55 4.84 -1.76
CA GLY A 143 -28.19 5.52 -2.99
C GLY A 143 -27.76 6.96 -2.79
N ARG A 144 -26.69 7.32 -3.50
CA ARG A 144 -26.53 8.64 -4.11
C ARG A 144 -25.51 8.54 -5.23
N CYS A 145 -25.98 8.20 -6.43
CA CYS A 145 -25.21 8.48 -7.64
C CYS A 145 -25.14 10.01 -7.78
N GLN A 146 -24.03 10.62 -7.33
CA GLN A 146 -23.77 12.03 -7.58
C GLN A 146 -22.78 12.13 -8.73
N ASN A 147 -23.29 12.69 -9.83
CA ASN A 147 -22.63 13.00 -11.10
C ASN A 147 -21.22 13.62 -10.96
N LYS A 148 -20.19 12.80 -10.72
CA LYS A 148 -18.78 13.24 -10.79
C LYS A 148 -17.85 12.30 -11.58
N CYS A 149 -18.32 11.17 -12.10
CA CYS A 149 -17.55 10.41 -13.08
C CYS A 149 -17.56 11.12 -14.45
N LYS A 150 -16.52 11.90 -14.77
CA LYS A 150 -16.28 12.39 -16.15
C LYS A 150 -15.81 11.30 -17.12
N ALA A 151 -15.62 10.05 -16.67
CA ALA A 151 -15.05 8.97 -17.47
C ALA A 151 -15.94 7.71 -17.62
N CYS A 152 -17.14 7.67 -17.03
CA CYS A 152 -18.02 6.51 -17.16
C CYS A 152 -18.89 6.65 -18.42
N ASN A 153 -18.38 6.18 -19.56
CA ASN A 153 -19.14 6.14 -20.83
C ASN A 153 -20.13 4.96 -20.92
N SER A 154 -20.38 4.22 -19.83
CA SER A 154 -21.23 3.02 -19.86
C SER A 154 -22.60 3.14 -19.16
N CYS A 155 -22.98 4.31 -18.63
CA CYS A 155 -24.29 4.50 -18.01
C CYS A 155 -25.39 4.98 -18.99
N ASN A 156 -25.40 4.50 -20.24
CA ASN A 156 -26.40 4.92 -21.20
C ASN A 156 -27.02 3.73 -21.96
N SER A 157 -27.92 3.00 -21.30
CA SER A 157 -29.10 2.34 -21.91
C SER A 157 -29.81 1.40 -20.94
N ILE A 158 -30.62 1.97 -20.03
CA ILE A 158 -31.86 1.32 -19.61
C ILE A 158 -32.92 2.42 -19.58
N GLY A 159 -33.64 2.54 -20.69
CA GLY A 159 -34.78 3.41 -20.93
C GLY A 159 -35.55 2.85 -22.11
#